data_AF-A0A159Z437-F1
#
_entry.id   AF-A0A159Z437-F1
#
_cell.length_a   1.000
_cell.length_b   1.000
_cell.length_c   1.000
_cell.angle_alpha   90.00
_cell.angle_beta   90.00
_cell.angle_gamma   90.00
#
_symmetry.space_group_name_H-M   'P 1'
#
loop_
_entity.id
_entity.type
_entity.pdbx_description
1 polymer ?
#
loop_
_entity_poly.entity_id
_entity_poly.type
_entity_poly.pdbx_seq_one_letter_code
_entity_poly.pdbx_strand_id
1 'polypeptide(L)' 'MRKSRKLRVAVDRRLYRLRDLVERCFNKLKNARRVATRYDKTAESFLGFIDITSIRLWLAICQHDLATQPHRTVI' A
#
# COMPACT_ATOMS: atom_id res chain seq x y z
N MET A 1 25.68 -15.95 -0.29
CA MET A 1 26.40 -15.69 -1.56
C MET A 1 25.59 -14.72 -2.42
N ARG A 2 25.84 -13.40 -2.36
CA ARG A 2 25.16 -12.43 -3.24
C ARG A 2 25.86 -12.43 -4.60
N LYS A 3 25.21 -12.93 -5.65
CA LYS A 3 25.73 -12.81 -7.03
C LYS A 3 25.74 -11.32 -7.40
N SER A 4 26.94 -10.77 -7.62
CA SER A 4 27.09 -9.39 -8.08
C SER A 4 26.59 -9.31 -9.53
N ARG A 5 25.56 -8.48 -9.78
CA ARG A 5 25.01 -8.27 -11.12
C ARG A 5 26.07 -7.55 -11.96
N LYS A 6 26.56 -8.20 -13.03
CA LYS A 6 27.58 -7.65 -13.94
C LYS A 6 27.11 -6.40 -14.71
N LEU A 7 25.79 -6.23 -14.86
CA LEU A 7 25.20 -5.09 -15.58
C LEU A 7 24.29 -4.29 -14.63
N ARG A 8 24.63 -3.01 -14.43
CA ARG A 8 23.70 -2.05 -13.82
C ARG A 8 22.70 -1.63 -14.89
N VAL A 9 21.52 -2.24 -14.87
CA VAL A 9 20.39 -1.76 -15.68
C VAL A 9 20.10 -0.33 -15.25
N ALA A 10 20.05 0.61 -16.20
CA ALA A 10 19.62 1.97 -15.92
C ALA A 10 18.16 1.92 -15.45
N VAL A 11 17.96 2.17 -14.15
CA VAL A 11 16.63 2.19 -13.54
C VAL A 11 16.14 3.64 -13.56
N ASP A 12 15.02 3.88 -14.24
CA ASP A 12 14.35 5.17 -14.14
C ASP A 12 13.88 5.38 -12.68
N ARG A 13 14.42 6.43 -12.06
CA ARG A 13 14.11 6.80 -10.67
C ARG A 13 12.62 7.14 -10.47
N ARG A 14 11.92 7.61 -11.51
CA ARG A 14 10.48 7.90 -11.43
C ARG A 14 9.68 6.60 -11.38
N LEU A 15 9.94 5.67 -12.30
CA LEU A 15 9.30 4.35 -12.29
C LEU A 15 9.61 3.57 -11.02
N TYR A 16 10.84 3.66 -10.52
CA TYR A 16 11.23 2.99 -9.27
C TYR A 16 10.49 3.54 -8.05
N ARG A 17 10.28 4.86 -7.98
CA ARG A 17 9.49 5.49 -6.91
C ARG A 17 8.01 5.10 -6.98
N LEU A 18 7.44 5.02 -8.18
CA LEU A 18 6.06 4.58 -8.35
C LEU A 18 5.90 3.11 -7.89
N ARG A 19 6.87 2.25 -8.21
CA ARG A 19 6.86 0.86 -7.74
C ARG A 19 6.91 0.76 -6.22
N ASP A 20 7.77 1.55 -5.59
CA ASP A 20 7.93 1.60 -4.13
C ASP A 20 6.62 2.08 -3.43
N LEU A 21 5.86 2.97 -4.05
CA LEU A 21 4.51 3.35 -3.58
C LEU A 21 3.54 2.16 -3.62
N VAL A 22 3.53 1.43 -4.74
CA VAL A 22 2.69 0.25 -4.93
C VAL A 22 3.08 -0.85 -3.94
N GLU A 23 4.38 -1.12 -3.76
CA GLU A 23 4.90 -2.09 -2.79
C GLU A 23 4.48 -1.74 -1.36
N ARG A 24 4.57 -0.45 -0.96
CA ARG A 24 4.08 -0.01 0.35
C ARG A 24 2.57 -0.21 0.52
N CYS A 25 1.78 0.04 -0.52
CA CYS A 25 0.34 -0.22 -0.49
C CYS A 25 0.06 -1.71 -0.23
N PHE A 26 0.67 -2.60 -1.02
CA PHE A 26 0.53 -4.05 -0.83
C PHE A 26 1.05 -4.53 0.51
N ASN A 27 2.11 -3.92 1.05
CA ASN A 27 2.61 -4.27 2.37
C ASN A 27 1.60 -3.92 3.48
N LYS A 28 0.92 -2.77 3.36
CA LYS A 28 -0.16 -2.37 4.28
C LYS A 28 -1.37 -3.31 4.15
N LEU A 29 -1.74 -3.69 2.93
CA LEU A 29 -2.82 -4.67 2.68
C LEU A 29 -2.49 -6.04 3.31
N LYS A 30 -1.25 -6.50 3.19
CA LYS A 30 -0.81 -7.77 3.79
C LYS A 30 -0.73 -7.74 5.32
N ASN A 31 -0.77 -6.58 5.96
CA ASN A 31 -0.89 -6.51 7.42
C ASN A 31 -2.22 -7.13 7.91
N ALA A 32 -3.25 -7.18 7.05
CA ALA A 32 -4.42 -8.00 7.28
C ALA A 32 -4.06 -9.48 7.05
N ARG A 33 -3.89 -10.24 8.13
CA ARG A 33 -3.50 -11.66 8.11
C ARG A 33 -4.32 -12.51 7.14
N ARG A 34 -5.63 -12.24 7.00
CA ARG A 34 -6.52 -12.91 6.04
C ARG A 34 -6.11 -12.71 4.57
N VAL A 35 -5.73 -11.48 4.20
CA VAL A 35 -5.27 -11.15 2.84
C VAL A 35 -3.93 -11.80 2.54
N ALA A 36 -2.99 -11.79 3.51
CA ALA A 36 -1.66 -12.35 3.34
C ALA A 36 -1.65 -13.88 3.14
N THR A 37 -2.60 -14.56 3.77
CA THR A 37 -2.67 -16.03 3.77
C THR A 37 -3.63 -16.59 2.74
N ARG A 38 -4.46 -15.74 2.11
CA ARG A 38 -5.43 -16.10 1.06
C ARG A 38 -6.29 -17.31 1.45
N TYR A 39 -6.84 -17.29 2.67
CA TYR A 39 -7.67 -18.39 3.19
C TYR A 39 -9.07 -18.45 2.54
N ASP A 40 -9.48 -17.43 1.79
CA ASP A 40 -10.80 -17.38 1.17
C ASP A 40 -10.92 -18.41 0.04
N LYS A 41 -11.95 -19.26 0.13
CA LYS A 41 -12.22 -20.34 -0.84
C LYS A 41 -12.73 -19.82 -2.19
N THR A 42 -13.36 -18.65 -2.20
CA THR A 42 -13.95 -18.04 -3.40
C THR A 42 -13.24 -16.73 -3.75
N ALA A 43 -13.14 -16.46 -5.06
CA ALA A 43 -12.53 -15.23 -5.55
C ALA A 43 -13.31 -13.98 -5.11
N GLU A 44 -14.63 -14.08 -5.02
CA GLU A 44 -15.50 -12.97 -4.58
C GLU A 44 -15.27 -12.59 -3.12
N SER A 45 -15.17 -13.56 -2.20
CA SER A 45 -14.88 -13.27 -0.80
C SER A 45 -13.49 -12.66 -0.62
N PHE A 46 -12.50 -13.12 -1.38
CA PHE A 46 -11.17 -12.53 -1.39
C PHE A 46 -11.18 -11.08 -1.89
N LEU A 47 -11.92 -10.80 -2.96
CA LEU A 47 -12.06 -9.45 -3.51
C LEU A 47 -12.75 -8.51 -2.52
N GLY A 48 -13.84 -8.95 -1.89
CA GLY A 48 -14.54 -8.16 -0.86
C GLY A 48 -13.65 -7.82 0.33
N PHE A 49 -12.75 -8.73 0.74
CA PHE A 49 -11.74 -8.43 1.76
C PHE A 49 -10.73 -7.38 1.29
N ILE A 50 -10.27 -7.46 0.03
CA ILE A 50 -9.40 -6.44 -0.57
C ILE A 50 -10.10 -5.08 -0.53
N ASP A 51 -11.36 -4.99 -0.93
CA ASP A 51 -12.12 -3.74 -0.96
C ASP A 51 -12.27 -3.15 0.45
N ILE A 52 -12.64 -3.96 1.44
CA ILE A 52 -12.74 -3.52 2.84
C ILE A 52 -11.38 -3.01 3.34
N THR A 53 -10.29 -3.74 3.07
CA THR A 53 -8.95 -3.29 3.51
C THR A 53 -8.48 -2.02 2.79
N SER A 54 -8.87 -1.84 1.52
CA SER A 54 -8.58 -0.64 0.74
C SER A 54 -9.33 0.57 1.28
N ILE A 55 -10.62 0.42 1.63
CA ILE A 55 -11.42 1.47 2.27
C ILE A 55 -10.82 1.84 3.62
N ARG A 56 -10.43 0.87 4.45
CA ARG A 56 -9.78 1.15 5.75
C ARG A 56 -8.45 1.87 5.59
N LEU A 57 -7.66 1.51 4.59
CA LEU A 57 -6.41 2.19 4.28
C LEU A 57 -6.67 3.64 3.84
N TRP A 58 -7.68 3.86 3.01
CA TRP A 58 -8.09 5.19 2.55
C TRP A 58 -8.54 6.08 3.72
N LEU A 59 -9.41 5.57 4.58
CA LEU A 59 -9.87 6.29 5.77
C LEU A 59 -8.72 6.63 6.71
N ALA A 60 -7.77 5.72 6.92
CA ALA A 60 -6.60 5.99 7.74
C ALA A 60 -5.71 7.11 7.17
N ILE A 61 -5.61 7.22 5.85
CA ILE A 61 -4.89 8.31 5.18
C ILE A 61 -5.64 9.63 5.38
N CYS A 62 -6.95 9.66 5.08
CA CYS A 62 -7.75 10.89 5.24
C CYS A 62 -7.86 11.36 6.70
N GLN A 63 -7.93 10.43 7.67
CA GLN A 63 -7.93 10.78 9.09
C GLN A 63 -6.58 11.36 9.53
N HIS A 64 -5.48 10.85 9.01
CA HIS A 64 -4.17 11.45 9.26
C HIS A 64 -4.11 12.88 8.69
N ASP A 65 -4.66 13.12 7.49
CA ASP A 65 -4.70 14.46 6.89
C ASP A 65 -5.56 15.45 7.69
N LEU A 66 -6.68 14.99 8.26
CA LEU A 66 -7.55 15.80 9.13
C LEU A 66 -6.88 16.12 10.48
N ALA A 67 -6.12 15.18 11.04
CA ALA A 67 -5.39 15.38 12.29
C ALA A 67 -4.16 16.30 12.14
N THR A 68 -3.63 16.47 10.92
CA THR A 68 -2.49 17.36 10.61
C THR A 68 -2.87 18.75 10.14
N GLN A 69 -4.12 19.20 10.33
CA GLN A 69 -4.46 20.62 10.25
C GLN A 69 -4.42 21.27 11.64
N PRO A 70 -3.27 21.78 12.13
CA PRO A 70 -3.31 22.85 13.10
C PRO A 70 -3.78 24.11 12.34
N HIS A 71 -4.90 24.70 12.75
CA HIS A 71 -5.38 26.01 12.33
C HIS A 71 -5.88 26.17 10.87
N ARG A 72 -7.17 25.87 10.66
CA ARG A 72 -8.03 26.85 9.96
C ARG A 72 -8.35 27.99 10.94
N THR A 73 -7.41 28.92 11.11
CA THR A 73 -7.72 30.27 11.60
C THR A 73 -8.07 31.12 10.40
N VAL A 74 -9.35 31.18 10.02
CA VAL A 74 -9.97 32.36 9.37
C VAL A 74 -11.48 32.17 9.50
N ILE A 75 -12.12 32.82 10.49
CA ILE A 75 -13.06 33.95 10.34
C ILE A 75 -13.08 34.71 11.67
#